data_AF-A0A3D2GAG6-F1
#
_entry.id   AF-A0A3D2GAG6-F1
#
_cell.length_a   1.000
_cell.length_b   1.000
_cell.length_c   1.000
_cell.angle_alpha   90.00
_cell.angle_beta   90.00
_cell.angle_gamma   90.00
#
_symmetry.space_group_name_H-M   'P 1'
#
loop_
_entity.id
_entity.type
_entity.pdbx_description
1 polymer ?
#
loop_
_entity_poly.entity_id
_entity_poly.type
_entity_poly.pdbx_seq_one_letter_code
_entity_poly.pdbx_strand_id
1 'polypeptide(L)'
;MIASSFKQFPFFIFVPLLLLIEKNILKIGLESAVVLAFSKIIGLFFPTGTMAIQVKQEFGERSLERLLGVKLPLYNDTVPAIVVVFGIICVYCYLKNIQAQRELEEHSIYIPLIAMTVLLCGFDSDPYWFVHLAPYVAIMLVYNSSKYKQLILFETVGMICLILNQFGANYWCFEPRYAQGMLMDKLLGQPDSIIGMETFIGYTRLDRFSGVFFAGFVVCLGAFLWISRPGHIESDEVAEIRPYAWLRMITNAGIGWIPVLLYMVSFVINM
;
A
#
# COMPACT_ATOMS: atom_id res chain seq x y z
N MET A 1 -2.10 7.67 18.87
CA MET A 1 -0.94 7.37 17.99
C MET A 1 -1.35 7.12 16.52
N ILE A 2 -2.43 7.73 16.01
CA ILE A 2 -3.01 7.44 14.67
C ILE A 2 -2.86 8.63 13.69
N ALA A 3 -2.53 9.83 14.16
CA ALA A 3 -2.59 11.05 13.35
C ALA A 3 -1.28 11.48 12.64
N SER A 4 -0.14 10.84 12.92
CA SER A 4 1.16 11.31 12.38
C SER A 4 1.57 10.62 11.07
N SER A 5 1.16 9.37 10.84
CA SER A 5 1.60 8.57 9.68
C SER A 5 0.90 8.96 8.37
N PHE A 6 -0.33 9.50 8.42
CA PHE A 6 -1.09 9.84 7.21
C PHE A 6 -0.68 11.16 6.53
N LYS A 7 0.19 11.97 7.15
CA LYS A 7 0.40 13.36 6.70
C LYS A 7 1.23 13.51 5.42
N GLN A 8 1.95 12.49 4.97
CA GLN A 8 2.90 12.62 3.84
C GLN A 8 2.59 11.75 2.62
N PHE A 9 1.78 10.69 2.71
CA PHE A 9 1.39 9.91 1.53
C PHE A 9 0.73 10.75 0.42
N PRO A 10 -0.11 11.76 0.72
CA PRO A 10 -0.67 12.60 -0.32
C PRO A 10 0.39 13.35 -1.15
N PHE A 11 1.58 13.63 -0.60
CA PHE A 11 2.67 14.26 -1.33
C PHE A 11 3.06 13.48 -2.59
N PHE A 12 3.14 12.16 -2.48
CA PHE A 12 3.49 11.28 -3.60
C PHE A 12 2.43 11.26 -4.69
N ILE A 13 1.20 11.70 -4.40
CA ILE A 13 0.13 11.77 -5.37
C ILE A 13 0.04 13.18 -5.96
N PHE A 14 0.08 14.19 -5.10
CA PHE A 14 -0.09 15.59 -5.49
C PHE A 14 1.06 16.07 -6.37
N VAL A 15 2.32 15.72 -6.09
CA VAL A 15 3.44 16.22 -6.89
C VAL A 15 3.37 15.75 -8.35
N PRO A 16 3.19 14.45 -8.66
CA PRO A 16 3.01 14.01 -10.05
C PRO A 16 1.78 14.62 -10.73
N LEU A 17 0.64 14.71 -10.04
CA LEU A 17 -0.58 15.31 -10.60
C LEU A 17 -0.41 16.82 -10.87
N LEU A 18 0.26 17.54 -9.98
CA LEU A 18 0.51 18.97 -10.15
C LEU A 18 1.43 19.21 -11.34
N LEU A 19 2.48 18.40 -11.51
CA LEU A 19 3.37 18.46 -12.69
C LEU A 19 2.65 18.06 -13.99
N LEU A 20 1.57 17.29 -13.90
CA LEU A 20 0.75 16.94 -15.05
C LEU A 20 -0.04 18.15 -15.57
N ILE A 21 -0.55 18.98 -14.67
CA ILE A 21 -1.41 20.13 -14.98
C ILE A 21 -0.61 21.42 -15.15
N GLU A 22 0.28 21.73 -14.22
CA GLU A 22 1.08 22.95 -14.18
C GLU A 22 2.52 22.66 -14.60
N LYS A 23 3.00 23.38 -15.62
CA LYS A 23 4.37 23.21 -16.17
C LYS A 23 5.33 24.28 -15.67
N ASN A 24 4.82 25.32 -15.02
CA ASN A 24 5.65 26.35 -14.43
C ASN A 24 6.23 25.90 -13.09
N ILE A 25 7.44 25.34 -13.14
CA ILE A 25 8.18 24.84 -11.96
C ILE A 25 8.38 25.94 -10.91
N LEU A 26 8.56 27.20 -11.32
CA LEU A 26 8.74 28.31 -10.38
C LEU A 26 7.48 28.58 -9.58
N LYS A 27 6.32 28.53 -10.22
CA LYS A 27 5.02 28.69 -9.54
C LYS A 27 4.78 27.54 -8.56
N ILE A 28 5.01 26.30 -8.99
CA ILE A 28 4.92 25.11 -8.12
C ILE A 28 5.85 25.24 -6.91
N GLY A 29 7.09 25.65 -7.14
CA GLY A 29 8.09 25.85 -6.09
C GLY A 29 7.68 26.93 -5.10
N LEU A 30 7.17 28.07 -5.59
CA LEU A 30 6.70 29.18 -4.75
C LEU A 30 5.49 28.78 -3.90
N GLU A 31 4.47 28.17 -4.50
CA GLU A 31 3.27 27.71 -3.79
C GLU A 31 3.63 26.65 -2.72
N SER A 32 4.51 25.70 -3.06
CA SER A 32 5.02 24.70 -2.12
C SER A 32 5.80 25.35 -0.98
N ALA A 33 6.64 26.34 -1.27
CA ALA A 33 7.40 27.08 -0.26
C ALA A 33 6.48 27.86 0.68
N VAL A 34 5.40 28.47 0.16
CA VAL A 34 4.40 29.16 0.97
C VAL A 34 3.71 28.18 1.93
N VAL A 35 3.29 27.00 1.46
CA VAL A 35 2.66 25.97 2.31
C VAL A 35 3.61 25.48 3.40
N LEU A 36 4.87 25.20 3.06
CA LEU A 36 5.88 24.76 4.01
C LEU A 36 6.20 25.85 5.04
N ALA A 37 6.37 27.09 4.59
CA ALA A 37 6.59 28.24 5.46
C ALA A 37 5.42 28.44 6.43
N PHE A 38 4.19 28.39 5.94
CA PHE A 38 2.98 28.46 6.76
C PHE A 38 2.94 27.36 7.81
N SER A 39 3.26 26.11 7.43
CA SER A 39 3.31 24.98 8.35
C SER A 39 4.39 25.15 9.44
N LYS A 40 5.56 25.69 9.07
CA LYS A 40 6.64 26.00 10.02
C LYS A 40 6.26 27.13 10.97
N ILE A 41 5.64 28.19 10.46
CA ILE A 41 5.16 29.33 11.27
C ILE A 41 4.12 28.85 12.29
N ILE A 42 3.14 28.06 11.86
CA ILE A 42 2.17 27.42 12.78
C ILE A 42 2.90 26.55 13.81
N GLY A 43 3.91 25.79 13.38
CA GLY A 43 4.73 24.94 14.23
C GLY A 43 5.43 25.68 15.38
N LEU A 44 5.75 26.97 15.21
CA LEU A 44 6.37 27.79 16.26
C LEU A 44 5.46 28.04 17.46
N PHE A 45 4.13 27.97 17.28
CA PHE A 45 3.15 28.16 18.34
C PHE A 45 2.90 26.90 19.17
N PHE A 46 3.50 25.76 18.79
CA PHE A 46 3.37 24.52 19.55
C PHE A 46 4.54 24.36 20.54
N PRO A 47 4.28 23.90 21.77
CA PRO A 47 5.30 23.78 22.81
C PRO A 47 6.39 22.77 22.41
N THR A 48 7.63 23.24 22.27
CA THR A 48 8.82 22.42 21.97
C THR A 48 9.30 21.67 23.21
N GLY A 49 9.97 20.52 23.03
CA GLY A 49 10.55 19.74 24.15
C GLY A 49 9.59 18.81 24.89
N THR A 50 8.38 18.58 24.38
CA THR A 50 7.47 17.56 24.93
C THR A 50 7.83 16.16 24.44
N MET A 51 7.54 15.13 25.25
CA MET A 51 7.70 13.71 24.85
C MET A 51 6.99 13.39 23.52
N ALA A 52 5.85 14.03 23.26
CA ALA A 52 5.09 13.85 22.02
C ALA A 52 5.85 14.35 20.77
N ILE A 53 6.64 15.41 20.90
CA ILE A 53 7.45 15.94 19.79
C ILE A 53 8.65 15.06 19.53
N GLN A 54 9.30 14.54 20.57
CA GLN A 54 10.43 13.60 20.42
C GLN A 54 9.99 12.32 19.71
N VAL A 55 8.89 11.69 20.14
CA VAL A 55 8.33 10.50 19.49
C VAL A 55 7.95 10.78 18.03
N LYS A 56 7.37 11.96 17.74
CA LYS A 56 7.05 12.37 16.37
C LYS A 56 8.31 12.51 15.50
N GLN A 57 9.37 13.09 16.04
CA GLN A 57 10.62 13.29 15.30
C GLN A 57 11.31 11.96 15.01
N GLU A 58 11.45 11.09 16.02
CA GLU A 58 12.03 9.75 15.89
C GLU A 58 11.25 8.90 14.88
N PHE A 59 9.92 8.95 14.95
CA PHE A 59 9.07 8.28 13.96
C PHE A 59 9.30 8.80 12.54
N GLY A 60 9.45 10.12 12.38
CA GLY A 60 9.72 10.74 11.08
C GLY A 60 11.08 10.34 10.51
N GLU A 61 12.13 10.36 11.32
CA GLU A 61 13.49 9.95 10.93
C GLU A 61 13.53 8.47 10.53
N ARG A 62 12.96 7.58 11.35
CA ARG A 62 12.87 6.14 11.05
C ARG A 62 12.05 5.86 9.79
N SER A 63 10.97 6.60 9.57
CA SER A 63 10.14 6.48 8.36
C SER A 63 10.92 6.92 7.12
N LEU A 64 11.68 8.01 7.21
CA LEU A 64 12.53 8.48 6.11
C LEU A 64 13.65 7.49 5.80
N GLU A 65 14.29 6.93 6.83
CA GLU A 65 15.32 5.89 6.67
C GLU A 65 14.76 4.65 5.96
N ARG A 66 13.59 4.16 6.38
CA ARG A 66 12.90 3.05 5.69
C ARG A 66 12.59 3.39 4.24
N LEU A 67 12.01 4.56 3.99
CA LEU A 67 11.67 5.03 2.64
C LEU A 67 12.89 5.04 1.72
N LEU A 68 14.05 5.49 2.21
CA LEU A 68 15.29 5.56 1.46
C LEU A 68 16.14 4.28 1.55
N GLY A 69 15.67 3.27 2.27
CA GLY A 69 16.43 2.07 2.64
C GLY A 69 16.60 1.07 1.49
N VAL A 70 15.64 1.01 0.55
CA VAL A 70 15.77 0.17 -0.66
C VAL A 70 16.61 0.93 -1.68
N LYS A 71 17.77 0.36 -2.03
CA LYS A 71 18.77 1.02 -2.88
C LYS A 71 19.05 0.23 -4.15
N LEU A 72 19.27 0.95 -5.24
CA LEU A 72 19.75 0.43 -6.52
C LEU A 72 21.26 0.66 -6.64
N PRO A 73 22.04 -0.35 -7.06
CA PRO A 73 23.45 -0.15 -7.38
C PRO A 73 23.57 0.68 -8.67
N LEU A 74 24.11 1.89 -8.59
CA LEU A 74 24.27 2.81 -9.70
C LEU A 74 25.61 3.54 -9.58
N TYR A 75 26.44 3.45 -10.62
CA TYR A 75 27.74 4.14 -10.77
C TYR A 75 28.58 4.18 -9.48
N ASN A 76 29.23 3.07 -9.13
CA ASN A 76 30.10 2.94 -7.94
C ASN A 76 29.45 3.36 -6.61
N ASP A 77 28.14 3.59 -6.57
CA ASP A 77 27.39 4.00 -5.39
C ASP A 77 26.00 3.33 -5.39
N THR A 78 25.18 3.69 -4.42
CA THR A 78 23.83 3.20 -4.23
C THR A 78 22.86 4.36 -4.12
N VAL A 79 21.80 4.34 -4.91
CA VAL A 79 20.79 5.41 -4.94
C VAL A 79 19.45 4.83 -4.46
N PRO A 80 18.68 5.54 -3.61
CA PRO A 80 17.36 5.08 -3.19
C PRO A 80 16.45 4.79 -4.39
N ALA A 81 15.93 3.57 -4.48
CA ALA A 81 15.10 3.11 -5.59
C ALA A 81 13.85 3.97 -5.76
N ILE A 82 13.23 4.34 -4.63
CA ILE A 82 12.04 5.19 -4.62
C ILE A 82 12.29 6.55 -5.27
N VAL A 83 13.45 7.17 -5.03
CA VAL A 83 13.79 8.50 -5.58
C VAL A 83 13.92 8.41 -7.10
N VAL A 84 14.54 7.35 -7.61
CA VAL A 84 14.70 7.13 -9.05
C VAL A 84 13.36 6.87 -9.72
N VAL A 85 12.58 5.89 -9.23
CA VAL A 85 11.32 5.49 -9.87
C VAL A 85 10.26 6.58 -9.75
N PHE A 86 10.15 7.22 -8.58
CA PHE A 86 9.24 8.35 -8.40
C PHE A 86 9.65 9.56 -9.26
N GLY A 87 10.96 9.84 -9.36
CA GLY A 87 11.50 10.87 -10.24
C GLY A 87 11.12 10.66 -11.70
N ILE A 88 11.17 9.41 -12.19
CA ILE A 88 10.73 9.06 -13.55
C ILE A 88 9.24 9.36 -13.75
N ILE A 89 8.38 9.06 -12.76
CA ILE A 89 6.94 9.40 -12.83
C ILE A 89 6.76 10.92 -12.90
N CYS A 90 7.47 11.69 -12.08
CA CYS A 90 7.40 13.15 -12.10
C CYS A 90 7.86 13.73 -13.45
N VAL A 91 8.96 13.22 -14.01
CA VAL A 91 9.46 13.63 -15.34
C VAL A 91 8.43 13.29 -16.42
N TYR A 92 7.85 12.09 -16.37
CA TYR A 92 6.78 11.70 -17.29
C TYR A 92 5.60 12.69 -17.21
N CYS A 93 5.09 12.98 -16.01
CA CYS A 93 4.00 13.93 -15.83
C CYS A 93 4.36 15.32 -16.33
N TYR A 94 5.58 15.80 -16.07
CA TYR A 94 6.05 17.10 -16.53
C TYR A 94 6.08 17.19 -18.07
N LEU A 95 6.65 16.19 -18.75
CA LEU A 95 6.77 16.17 -20.21
C LEU A 95 5.45 15.90 -20.93
N LYS A 96 4.49 15.24 -20.25
CA LYS A 96 3.19 14.90 -20.82
C LYS A 96 2.31 16.15 -20.94
N ASN A 97 1.98 16.52 -22.18
CA ASN A 97 1.00 17.57 -22.47
C ASN A 97 -0.35 16.92 -22.77
N ILE A 98 -1.34 17.20 -21.91
CA ILE A 98 -2.70 16.70 -22.06
C ILE A 98 -3.54 17.78 -22.73
N GLN A 99 -4.16 17.43 -23.85
CA GLN A 99 -5.04 18.34 -24.60
C GLN A 99 -6.50 17.94 -24.50
N ALA A 100 -6.78 16.64 -24.40
CA ALA A 100 -8.14 16.10 -24.34
C ALA A 100 -8.60 15.87 -22.90
N GLN A 101 -9.86 16.22 -22.61
CA GLN A 101 -10.47 16.01 -21.30
C GLN A 101 -10.47 14.53 -20.88
N ARG A 102 -10.77 13.62 -21.81
CA ARG A 102 -10.71 12.17 -21.57
C ARG A 102 -9.31 11.72 -21.14
N GLU A 103 -8.28 12.22 -21.80
CA GLU A 103 -6.90 11.89 -21.46
C GLU A 103 -6.54 12.41 -20.06
N LEU A 104 -7.05 13.59 -19.67
CA LEU A 104 -6.88 14.13 -18.32
C LEU A 104 -7.52 13.23 -17.26
N GLU A 105 -8.74 12.74 -17.51
CA GLU A 105 -9.47 11.86 -16.60
C GLU A 105 -8.73 10.53 -16.39
N GLU A 106 -8.29 9.90 -17.48
CA GLU A 106 -7.54 8.64 -17.44
C GLU A 106 -6.22 8.80 -16.65
N HIS A 107 -5.47 9.88 -16.89
CA HIS A 107 -4.23 10.14 -16.14
C HIS A 107 -4.49 10.51 -14.68
N SER A 108 -5.60 11.20 -14.38
CA SER A 108 -5.96 11.58 -13.00
C SER A 108 -6.25 10.35 -12.12
N ILE A 109 -6.60 9.21 -12.71
CA ILE A 109 -6.80 7.94 -12.00
C ILE A 109 -5.50 7.12 -12.02
N TYR A 110 -4.82 7.07 -13.17
CA TYR A 110 -3.63 6.23 -13.37
C TYR A 110 -2.42 6.70 -12.55
N ILE A 111 -2.15 8.01 -12.54
CA ILE A 111 -0.97 8.58 -11.89
C ILE A 111 -0.97 8.35 -10.36
N PRO A 112 -2.07 8.56 -9.63
CA PRO A 112 -2.13 8.20 -8.21
C PRO A 112 -1.91 6.71 -7.95
N LEU A 113 -2.48 5.84 -8.80
CA LEU A 113 -2.35 4.40 -8.67
C LEU A 113 -0.89 3.94 -8.84
N ILE A 114 -0.19 4.40 -9.89
CA ILE A 114 1.22 4.06 -10.10
C ILE A 114 2.12 4.67 -9.03
N ALA A 115 1.86 5.91 -8.60
CA ALA A 115 2.64 6.56 -7.55
C ALA A 115 2.54 5.82 -6.21
N MET A 116 1.32 5.43 -5.82
CA MET A 116 1.10 4.65 -4.58
C MET A 116 1.63 3.23 -4.68
N THR A 117 1.57 2.62 -5.87
CA THR A 117 2.18 1.30 -6.09
C THR A 117 3.70 1.37 -5.92
N VAL A 118 4.35 2.36 -6.55
CA VAL A 118 5.80 2.58 -6.44
C VAL A 118 6.20 2.89 -5.00
N LEU A 119 5.39 3.65 -4.28
CA LEU A 119 5.62 3.94 -2.87
C LEU A 119 5.57 2.66 -2.04
N LEU A 120 4.46 1.93 -2.05
CA LEU A 120 4.24 0.77 -1.19
C LEU A 120 5.09 -0.45 -1.57
N CYS A 121 5.51 -0.56 -2.83
CA CYS A 121 6.43 -1.61 -3.27
C CYS A 121 7.91 -1.20 -3.11
N GLY A 122 8.18 0.10 -2.97
CA GLY A 122 9.52 0.68 -3.03
C GLY A 122 10.26 0.76 -1.71
N PHE A 123 9.61 0.45 -0.58
CA PHE A 123 10.26 0.42 0.72
C PHE A 123 9.60 -0.59 1.69
N ASP A 124 10.32 -0.90 2.77
CA ASP A 124 9.87 -1.80 3.84
C ASP A 124 8.66 -1.20 4.60
N SER A 125 7.47 -1.53 4.12
CA SER A 125 6.18 -0.98 4.57
C SER A 125 5.56 -1.82 5.68
N ASP A 126 5.00 -1.16 6.69
CA ASP A 126 4.21 -1.85 7.71
C ASP A 126 2.96 -2.50 7.06
N PRO A 127 2.51 -3.68 7.52
CA PRO A 127 1.46 -4.45 6.82
C PRO A 127 0.16 -3.65 6.56
N TYR A 128 -0.22 -2.75 7.47
CA TYR A 128 -1.44 -1.97 7.33
C TYR A 128 -1.35 -0.87 6.25
N TRP A 129 -0.15 -0.47 5.81
CA TRP A 129 0.02 0.60 4.80
C TRP A 129 -0.49 0.19 3.42
N PHE A 130 -0.53 -1.10 3.10
CA PHE A 130 -1.09 -1.58 1.84
C PHE A 130 -2.59 -1.29 1.68
N VAL A 131 -3.32 -1.00 2.78
CA VAL A 131 -4.72 -0.55 2.71
C VAL A 131 -4.86 0.75 1.90
N HIS A 132 -3.80 1.56 1.83
CA HIS A 132 -3.79 2.79 1.05
C HIS A 132 -3.89 2.58 -0.46
N LEU A 133 -3.54 1.39 -0.96
CA LEU A 133 -3.67 1.08 -2.38
C LEU A 133 -5.12 0.79 -2.78
N ALA A 134 -5.94 0.31 -1.83
CA ALA A 134 -7.31 -0.15 -2.06
C ALA A 134 -8.21 0.85 -2.80
N PRO A 135 -8.30 2.15 -2.43
CA PRO A 135 -9.17 3.09 -3.14
C PRO A 135 -8.77 3.25 -4.62
N TYR A 136 -7.47 3.28 -4.92
CA TYR A 136 -6.98 3.47 -6.30
C TYR A 136 -7.25 2.24 -7.17
N VAL A 137 -7.05 1.04 -6.62
CA VAL A 137 -7.37 -0.23 -7.30
C VAL A 137 -8.88 -0.35 -7.51
N ALA A 138 -9.69 0.01 -6.52
CA ALA A 138 -11.15 -0.04 -6.63
C ALA A 138 -11.69 0.92 -7.70
N ILE A 139 -11.21 2.16 -7.73
CA ILE A 139 -11.57 3.13 -8.77
C ILE A 139 -11.17 2.58 -10.14
N MET A 140 -9.95 2.06 -10.30
CA MET A 140 -9.51 1.54 -11.59
C MET A 140 -10.31 0.32 -12.07
N LEU A 141 -10.70 -0.58 -11.16
CA LEU A 141 -11.57 -1.72 -11.49
C LEU A 141 -12.93 -1.28 -12.03
N VAL A 142 -13.47 -0.17 -11.53
CA VAL A 142 -14.75 0.38 -12.00
C VAL A 142 -14.57 1.09 -13.34
N TYR A 143 -13.55 1.93 -13.49
CA TYR A 143 -13.31 2.71 -14.70
C TYR A 143 -12.83 1.88 -15.89
N ASN A 144 -12.16 0.75 -15.63
CA ASN A 144 -11.71 -0.19 -16.65
C ASN A 144 -12.53 -1.50 -16.61
N SER A 145 -13.86 -1.38 -16.47
CA SER A 145 -14.74 -2.54 -16.31
C SER A 145 -14.77 -3.46 -17.54
N SER A 146 -14.41 -2.97 -18.73
CA SER A 146 -14.23 -3.82 -19.93
C SER A 146 -13.16 -4.90 -19.75
N LYS A 147 -12.15 -4.65 -18.89
CA LYS A 147 -11.08 -5.59 -18.54
C LYS A 147 -11.23 -6.18 -17.15
N TYR A 148 -12.40 -6.02 -16.51
CA TYR A 148 -12.65 -6.39 -15.12
C TYR A 148 -12.18 -7.82 -14.78
N LYS A 149 -12.49 -8.81 -15.63
CA LYS A 149 -12.12 -10.22 -15.42
C LYS A 149 -10.61 -10.43 -15.30
N GLN A 150 -9.82 -9.73 -16.09
CA GLN A 150 -8.35 -9.81 -16.03
C GLN A 150 -7.83 -9.05 -14.81
N LEU A 151 -8.35 -7.85 -14.56
CA LEU A 151 -7.92 -6.99 -13.47
C LEU A 151 -8.21 -7.61 -12.10
N ILE A 152 -9.41 -8.17 -11.90
CA ILE A 152 -9.79 -8.81 -10.64
C ILE A 152 -8.99 -10.10 -10.40
N LEU A 153 -8.60 -10.82 -11.45
CA LEU A 153 -7.72 -11.98 -11.33
C LEU A 153 -6.35 -11.58 -10.79
N PHE A 154 -5.69 -10.60 -11.41
CA PHE A 154 -4.39 -10.11 -10.95
C PHE A 154 -4.49 -9.48 -9.56
N GLU A 155 -5.56 -8.76 -9.26
CA GLU A 155 -5.79 -8.22 -7.92
C GLU A 155 -5.95 -9.34 -6.88
N THR A 156 -6.74 -10.37 -7.17
CA THR A 156 -6.97 -11.50 -6.27
C THR A 156 -5.66 -12.23 -5.97
N VAL A 157 -4.96 -12.66 -7.02
CA VAL A 157 -3.68 -13.39 -6.89
C VAL A 157 -2.63 -12.51 -6.21
N GLY A 158 -2.54 -11.24 -6.60
CA GLY A 158 -1.62 -10.28 -5.98
C GLY A 158 -1.88 -10.12 -4.49
N MET A 159 -3.14 -9.98 -4.07
CA MET A 159 -3.50 -9.87 -2.66
C MET A 159 -3.23 -11.15 -1.87
N ILE A 160 -3.41 -12.33 -2.46
CA ILE A 160 -3.00 -13.60 -1.85
C ILE A 160 -1.49 -13.60 -1.62
N CYS A 161 -0.72 -13.26 -2.64
CA CYS A 161 0.73 -13.11 -2.55
C CYS A 161 1.13 -12.11 -1.45
N LEU A 162 0.46 -10.96 -1.37
CA LEU A 162 0.71 -9.97 -0.33
C LEU A 162 0.43 -10.53 1.07
N ILE A 163 -0.73 -11.17 1.30
CA ILE A 163 -1.08 -11.74 2.60
C ILE A 163 -0.05 -12.80 3.03
N LEU A 164 0.35 -13.69 2.12
CA LEU A 164 1.35 -14.72 2.40
C LEU A 164 2.74 -14.14 2.65
N ASN A 165 3.12 -13.08 1.93
CA ASN A 165 4.33 -12.32 2.21
C ASN A 165 4.29 -11.71 3.62
N GLN A 166 3.18 -11.08 4.01
CA GLN A 166 3.04 -10.44 5.32
C GLN A 166 2.99 -11.46 6.45
N PHE A 167 2.39 -12.64 6.24
CA PHE A 167 2.54 -13.75 7.19
C PHE A 167 3.98 -14.23 7.26
N GLY A 168 4.70 -14.39 6.16
CA GLY A 168 6.10 -14.84 6.21
C GLY A 168 7.05 -13.83 6.87
N ALA A 169 6.92 -12.54 6.55
CA ALA A 169 7.85 -11.50 6.99
C ALA A 169 7.45 -10.82 8.31
N ASN A 170 6.15 -10.68 8.58
CA ASN A 170 5.60 -9.88 9.66
C ASN A 170 4.60 -10.68 10.53
N TYR A 171 4.81 -11.99 10.68
CA TYR A 171 3.91 -12.89 11.43
C TYR A 171 3.55 -12.43 12.83
N TRP A 172 4.52 -11.79 13.50
CA TRP A 172 4.37 -11.27 14.84
C TRP A 172 3.25 -10.24 14.92
N CYS A 173 2.91 -9.53 13.84
CA CYS A 173 1.75 -8.62 13.77
C CYS A 173 0.40 -9.34 13.78
N PHE A 174 0.39 -10.61 13.39
CA PHE A 174 -0.82 -11.43 13.19
C PHE A 174 -0.99 -12.48 14.28
N GLU A 175 -0.29 -12.32 15.42
CA GLU A 175 -0.34 -13.28 16.50
C GLU A 175 -1.76 -13.38 17.10
N PRO A 176 -2.35 -14.59 17.19
CA PRO A 176 -3.71 -14.77 17.71
C PRO A 176 -3.87 -14.33 19.16
N ARG A 177 -2.77 -14.27 19.93
CA ARG A 177 -2.78 -13.74 21.30
C ARG A 177 -3.27 -12.29 21.40
N TYR A 178 -3.13 -11.51 20.32
CA TYR A 178 -3.65 -10.14 20.28
C TYR A 178 -5.18 -10.09 20.18
N ALA A 179 -5.85 -11.23 20.01
CA ALA A 179 -7.31 -11.33 20.09
C ALA A 179 -7.85 -11.15 21.52
N GLN A 180 -6.99 -11.03 22.54
CA GLN A 180 -7.42 -10.75 23.92
C GLN A 180 -8.28 -9.48 24.00
N GLY A 181 -9.45 -9.60 24.61
CA GLY A 181 -10.45 -8.53 24.72
C GLY A 181 -11.27 -8.28 23.45
N MET A 182 -10.99 -8.97 22.34
CA MET A 182 -11.78 -8.89 21.11
C MET A 182 -13.06 -9.72 21.20
N LEU A 183 -13.90 -9.65 20.16
CA LEU A 183 -15.21 -10.30 20.13
C LEU A 183 -15.13 -11.82 20.36
N MET A 184 -14.14 -12.51 19.78
CA MET A 184 -14.03 -13.97 19.92
C MET A 184 -13.66 -14.40 21.33
N ASP A 185 -12.76 -13.67 21.99
CA ASP A 185 -12.46 -13.88 23.41
C ASP A 185 -13.71 -13.69 24.29
N LYS A 186 -14.51 -12.66 24.02
CA LYS A 186 -15.76 -12.44 24.76
C LYS A 186 -16.83 -13.52 24.54
N LEU A 187 -16.80 -14.21 23.40
CA LEU A 187 -17.79 -15.24 23.05
C LEU A 187 -17.36 -16.65 23.48
N LEU A 188 -16.07 -16.97 23.40
CA LEU A 188 -15.54 -18.33 23.59
C LEU A 188 -14.62 -18.45 24.81
N GLY A 189 -14.21 -17.33 25.42
CA GLY A 189 -13.20 -17.29 26.48
C GLY A 189 -11.77 -17.25 25.93
N GLN A 190 -10.79 -17.65 26.72
CA GLN A 190 -9.41 -17.84 26.26
C GLN A 190 -9.01 -19.31 26.33
N PRO A 191 -8.36 -19.86 25.29
CA PRO A 191 -7.84 -21.22 25.34
C PRO A 191 -6.59 -21.28 26.23
N ASP A 192 -6.38 -22.40 26.91
CA ASP A 192 -5.25 -22.59 27.83
C ASP A 192 -3.88 -22.52 27.11
N SER A 193 -3.82 -22.96 25.85
CA SER A 193 -2.64 -22.81 24.99
C SER A 193 -3.03 -22.28 23.61
N ILE A 194 -2.39 -21.19 23.17
CA ILE A 194 -2.66 -20.57 21.86
C ILE A 194 -1.64 -21.06 20.84
N ILE A 195 -2.12 -21.59 19.71
CA ILE A 195 -1.29 -21.86 18.54
C ILE A 195 -1.00 -20.52 17.86
N GLY A 196 0.24 -20.06 18.01
CA GLY A 196 0.72 -18.81 17.42
C GLY A 196 0.96 -18.89 15.91
N MET A 197 1.13 -17.72 15.30
CA MET A 197 1.57 -17.63 13.91
C MET A 197 3.01 -18.13 13.75
N GLU A 198 3.82 -18.01 14.80
CA GLU A 198 5.18 -18.60 14.85
C GLU A 198 5.16 -20.11 14.58
N THR A 199 4.28 -20.86 15.24
CA THR A 199 4.13 -22.31 15.03
C THR A 199 3.68 -22.61 13.60
N PHE A 200 2.67 -21.88 13.11
CA PHE A 200 2.17 -22.03 11.75
C PHE A 200 3.27 -21.83 10.69
N ILE A 201 4.14 -20.85 10.89
CA ILE A 201 5.28 -20.59 10.00
C ILE A 201 6.38 -21.62 10.14
N GLY A 202 6.61 -22.12 11.36
CA GLY A 202 7.52 -23.25 11.58
C GLY A 202 7.18 -24.47 10.72
N TYR A 203 5.89 -24.76 10.55
CA TYR A 203 5.39 -25.86 9.70
C TYR A 203 5.34 -25.51 8.21
N THR A 204 4.85 -24.32 7.86
CA THR A 204 4.62 -23.93 6.45
C THR A 204 5.86 -23.38 5.75
N ARG A 205 6.89 -22.96 6.50
CA ARG A 205 8.12 -22.32 6.00
C ARG A 205 7.87 -21.07 5.16
N LEU A 206 6.76 -20.35 5.40
CA LEU A 206 6.39 -19.14 4.64
C LEU A 206 7.44 -18.03 4.74
N ASP A 207 8.19 -17.96 5.84
CA ASP A 207 9.32 -17.05 6.06
C ASP A 207 10.34 -17.14 4.92
N ARG A 208 10.68 -18.36 4.47
CA ARG A 208 11.66 -18.60 3.39
C ARG A 208 11.18 -18.15 2.02
N PHE A 209 9.88 -18.14 1.80
CA PHE A 209 9.26 -17.78 0.51
C PHE A 209 8.68 -16.36 0.52
N SER A 210 8.79 -15.62 1.62
CA SER A 210 8.22 -14.28 1.79
C SER A 210 8.59 -13.33 0.65
N GLY A 211 9.86 -13.31 0.23
CA GLY A 211 10.34 -12.51 -0.91
C GLY A 211 9.75 -12.94 -2.25
N VAL A 212 9.53 -14.25 -2.47
CA VAL A 212 8.90 -14.78 -3.69
C VAL A 212 7.44 -14.35 -3.77
N PHE A 213 6.72 -14.41 -2.65
CA PHE A 213 5.35 -13.92 -2.59
C PHE A 213 5.29 -12.41 -2.82
N PHE A 214 6.22 -11.63 -2.27
CA PHE A 214 6.28 -10.19 -2.55
C PHE A 214 6.52 -9.91 -4.04
N ALA A 215 7.43 -10.64 -4.68
CA ALA A 215 7.64 -10.54 -6.12
C ALA A 215 6.37 -10.89 -6.91
N GLY A 216 5.63 -11.92 -6.50
CA GLY A 216 4.34 -12.27 -7.08
C GLY A 216 3.31 -11.13 -7.00
N PHE A 217 3.24 -10.45 -5.85
CA PHE A 217 2.41 -9.26 -5.67
C PHE A 217 2.83 -8.12 -6.61
N VAL A 218 4.12 -7.81 -6.69
CA VAL A 218 4.65 -6.76 -7.59
C VAL A 218 4.36 -7.07 -9.05
N VAL A 219 4.52 -8.33 -9.49
CA VAL A 219 4.21 -8.75 -10.86
C VAL A 219 2.71 -8.61 -11.16
N CYS A 220 1.84 -9.03 -10.24
CA CYS A 220 0.39 -8.90 -10.41
C CYS A 220 -0.05 -7.44 -10.47
N LEU A 221 0.48 -6.58 -9.61
CA LEU A 221 0.22 -5.13 -9.68
C LEU A 221 0.80 -4.50 -10.95
N GLY A 222 1.97 -4.93 -11.39
CA GLY A 222 2.57 -4.50 -12.66
C GLY A 222 1.68 -4.85 -13.85
N ALA A 223 1.11 -6.07 -13.88
CA ALA A 223 0.15 -6.49 -14.89
C ALA A 223 -1.15 -5.65 -14.81
N PHE A 224 -1.67 -5.42 -13.60
CA PHE A 224 -2.83 -4.56 -13.36
C PHE A 224 -2.61 -3.14 -13.91
N LEU A 225 -1.46 -2.54 -13.62
CA LEU A 225 -1.04 -1.22 -14.12
C LEU A 225 -0.85 -1.20 -15.63
N TRP A 226 -0.30 -2.27 -16.21
CA TRP A 226 -0.08 -2.34 -17.65
C TRP A 226 -1.39 -2.40 -18.44
N ILE A 227 -2.34 -3.22 -17.99
CA ILE A 227 -3.68 -3.33 -18.59
C ILE A 227 -4.47 -2.03 -18.43
N SER A 228 -4.27 -1.32 -17.32
CA SER A 228 -4.98 -0.10 -16.98
C SER A 228 -4.29 1.20 -17.42
N ARG A 229 -3.35 1.12 -18.35
CA ARG A 229 -2.62 2.31 -18.84
C ARG A 229 -3.55 3.27 -19.59
N PRO A 230 -3.28 4.60 -19.56
CA PRO A 230 -4.04 5.57 -20.34
C PRO A 230 -4.12 5.18 -21.82
N GLY A 231 -5.28 5.45 -22.44
CA GLY A 231 -5.65 5.02 -23.79
C GLY A 231 -6.20 3.58 -23.87
N HIS A 232 -6.18 2.82 -22.78
CA HIS A 232 -6.75 1.45 -22.70
C HIS A 232 -7.83 1.33 -21.62
N ILE A 233 -8.24 2.45 -21.02
CA ILE A 233 -9.29 2.48 -20.01
C ILE A 233 -10.64 2.63 -20.73
N GLU A 234 -11.47 1.60 -20.59
CA GLU A 234 -12.79 1.56 -21.20
C GLU A 234 -13.80 1.00 -20.19
N SER A 235 -14.93 1.69 -20.02
CA SER A 235 -16.04 1.20 -19.23
C SER A 235 -17.00 0.38 -20.08
N ASP A 236 -17.40 -0.76 -19.54
CA ASP A 236 -18.48 -1.62 -20.01
C ASP A 236 -19.56 -1.68 -18.92
N GLU A 237 -20.77 -1.25 -19.27
CA GLU A 237 -21.94 -1.24 -18.36
C GLU A 237 -22.49 -2.65 -18.08
N VAL A 238 -22.16 -3.63 -18.93
CA VAL A 238 -22.69 -5.00 -18.86
C VAL A 238 -21.70 -5.96 -18.18
N ALA A 239 -20.57 -5.45 -17.67
CA ALA A 239 -19.53 -6.28 -17.06
C ALA A 239 -20.06 -7.15 -15.91
N GLU A 240 -19.86 -8.46 -16.02
CA GLU A 240 -20.22 -9.42 -14.97
C GLU A 240 -19.27 -9.32 -13.77
N ILE A 241 -19.64 -8.50 -12.79
CA ILE A 241 -18.78 -8.19 -11.63
C ILE A 241 -18.96 -9.21 -10.48
N ARG A 242 -20.21 -9.55 -10.17
CA ARG A 242 -20.58 -10.27 -8.93
C ARG A 242 -19.85 -11.61 -8.70
N PRO A 243 -19.78 -12.56 -9.65
CA PRO A 243 -19.17 -13.87 -9.38
C PRO A 243 -17.68 -13.75 -9.04
N TYR A 244 -16.95 -12.89 -9.73
CA TYR A 244 -15.52 -12.66 -9.47
C TYR A 244 -15.30 -11.91 -8.17
N ALA A 245 -16.17 -10.96 -7.82
CA ALA A 245 -16.11 -10.28 -6.52
C ALA A 245 -16.31 -11.27 -5.35
N TRP A 246 -17.26 -12.21 -5.47
CA TRP A 246 -17.45 -13.28 -4.49
C TRP A 246 -16.24 -14.21 -4.41
N LEU A 247 -15.69 -14.65 -5.55
CA LEU A 247 -14.49 -15.49 -5.58
C LEU A 247 -13.32 -14.79 -4.89
N ARG A 248 -13.06 -13.53 -5.23
CA ARG A 248 -12.02 -12.69 -4.63
C ARG A 248 -12.21 -12.54 -3.13
N MET A 249 -13.44 -12.31 -2.69
CA MET A 249 -13.75 -12.19 -1.26
C MET A 249 -13.51 -13.51 -0.53
N ILE A 250 -14.03 -14.63 -1.04
CA ILE A 250 -13.90 -15.94 -0.37
C ILE A 250 -12.43 -16.37 -0.30
N THR A 251 -11.68 -16.23 -1.39
CA THR A 251 -10.27 -16.66 -1.46
C THR A 251 -9.37 -15.80 -0.57
N ASN A 252 -9.43 -14.48 -0.72
CA ASN A 252 -8.57 -13.57 0.05
C ASN A 252 -8.98 -13.53 1.53
N ALA A 253 -10.27 -13.53 1.84
CA ALA A 253 -10.71 -13.60 3.23
C ALA A 253 -10.36 -14.96 3.84
N GLY A 254 -10.52 -16.07 3.11
CA GLY A 254 -10.16 -17.40 3.60
C GLY A 254 -8.70 -17.48 4.05
N ILE A 255 -7.78 -16.91 3.27
CA ILE A 255 -6.34 -16.87 3.62
C ILE A 255 -6.09 -15.83 4.71
N GLY A 256 -6.71 -14.64 4.63
CA GLY A 256 -6.57 -13.59 5.65
C GLY A 256 -7.08 -13.99 7.04
N TRP A 257 -7.99 -14.95 7.12
CA TRP A 257 -8.57 -15.46 8.38
C TRP A 257 -7.74 -16.54 9.06
N ILE A 258 -6.59 -16.94 8.50
CA ILE A 258 -5.72 -17.97 9.11
C ILE A 258 -5.42 -17.70 10.61
N PRO A 259 -5.05 -16.48 11.05
CA PRO A 259 -4.84 -16.21 12.48
C PRO A 259 -6.06 -16.49 13.36
N VAL A 260 -7.25 -16.17 12.87
CA VAL A 260 -8.51 -16.43 13.57
C VAL A 260 -8.80 -17.94 13.61
N LEU A 261 -8.51 -18.65 12.52
CA LEU A 261 -8.65 -20.12 12.49
C LEU A 261 -7.70 -20.80 13.48
N LEU A 262 -6.46 -20.31 13.61
CA LEU A 262 -5.52 -20.83 14.62
C LEU A 262 -6.05 -20.63 16.05
N TYR A 263 -6.65 -19.46 16.31
CA TYR A 263 -7.33 -19.20 17.58
C TYR A 263 -8.46 -20.20 17.84
N MET A 264 -9.31 -20.47 16.84
CA MET A 264 -10.42 -21.44 16.96
C MET A 264 -9.93 -22.87 17.16
N VAL A 265 -8.90 -23.29 16.42
CA VAL A 265 -8.30 -24.63 16.53
C VAL A 265 -7.65 -24.84 17.91
N SER A 266 -7.14 -23.75 18.51
CA SER A 266 -6.57 -23.78 19.86
C SER A 266 -7.61 -24.19 20.93
N PHE A 267 -8.91 -23.88 20.74
CA PHE A 267 -9.95 -24.41 21.63
C PHE A 267 -10.16 -25.91 21.46
N VAL A 268 -10.19 -26.39 20.22
CA VAL A 268 -10.49 -27.79 19.91
C VAL A 268 -9.39 -28.72 20.42
N ILE A 269 -8.13 -28.30 20.36
CA ILE A 269 -6.98 -29.12 20.78
C ILE A 269 -6.81 -29.15 22.31
N ASN A 270 -7.33 -28.14 23.02
CA ASN A 270 -7.22 -28.03 24.49
C ASN A 270 -8.50 -28.49 25.23
N MET A 271 -9.53 -28.97 24.53
CA MET A 271 -10.68 -29.69 25.14
C MET A 271 -10.35 -31.18 25.32
#